data_AF-A0A954BCR8-F1
#
_entry.id   AF-A0A954BCR8-F1
#
_cell.length_a   1.000
_cell.length_b   1.000
_cell.length_c   1.000
_cell.angle_alpha   90.00
_cell.angle_beta   90.00
_cell.angle_gamma   90.00
#
_symmetry.space_group_name_H-M   'P 1'
#
loop_
_entity.id
_entity.type
_entity.pdbx_description
1 polymer ?
#
loop_
_entity_poly.entity_id
_entity_poly.type
_entity_poly.pdbx_seq_one_letter_code
_entity_poly.pdbx_strand_id
1 'polypeptide(L)'
;MRSESTVSGQIRVYFDGRDPEVDGSVFPLPRRERRILEFLASHRGRRVTKAQIFHSIYGVFDEDVEENVVESHVSKLRKKLKQRMGYDPIDSKRYLGYCLVERRSAHDVEAARNIVSSVANHRAFDAGDARVGLA
;
A
#
# COMPACT_ATOMS: atom_id res chain seq x y z
N MET A 1 17.62 -1.65 -16.97
CA MET A 1 17.21 -0.95 -15.74
C MET A 1 15.97 -1.64 -15.21
N ARG A 2 16.01 -2.22 -14.00
CA ARG A 2 14.82 -2.79 -13.38
C ARG A 2 13.95 -1.63 -12.91
N SER A 3 12.80 -1.41 -13.54
CA SER A 3 11.82 -0.47 -13.00
C SER A 3 11.36 -0.95 -11.64
N GLU A 4 11.65 -0.19 -10.59
CA GLU A 4 11.16 -0.47 -9.25
C GLU A 4 9.67 -0.11 -9.20
N SER A 5 8.86 -1.06 -8.73
CA SER A 5 7.42 -0.86 -8.51
C SER A 5 7.04 -1.47 -7.18
N THR A 6 6.17 -0.80 -6.44
CA THR A 6 5.62 -1.31 -5.17
C THR A 6 4.14 -1.57 -5.33
N VAL A 7 3.67 -2.67 -4.74
CA VAL A 7 2.25 -3.00 -4.65
C VAL A 7 1.78 -2.72 -3.23
N SER A 8 0.70 -1.95 -3.12
CA SER A 8 0.01 -1.67 -1.86
C SER A 8 -1.48 -1.97 -2.00
N GLY A 9 -1.89 -3.12 -1.48
CA GLY A 9 -3.23 -3.67 -1.70
C GLY A 9 -3.51 -3.86 -3.21
N GLN A 10 -4.51 -3.15 -3.71
CA GLN A 10 -4.94 -3.19 -5.11
C GLN A 10 -4.24 -2.15 -6.01
N ILE A 11 -3.31 -1.34 -5.45
CA ILE A 11 -2.60 -0.29 -6.19
C ILE A 11 -1.18 -0.76 -6.49
N ARG A 12 -0.77 -0.71 -7.75
CA ARG A 12 0.63 -0.85 -8.17
C ARG A 12 1.17 0.53 -8.52
N VAL A 13 2.24 0.93 -7.85
CA VAL A 13 2.88 2.23 -8.03
C VAL A 13 4.25 2.03 -8.68
N TYR A 14 4.52 2.77 -9.74
CA TYR A 14 5.79 2.75 -10.46
C TYR A 14 6.62 3.99 -10.11
N PHE A 15 7.92 3.81 -9.87
CA PHE A 15 8.83 4.92 -9.51
C PHE A 15 9.60 5.51 -10.71
N ASP A 16 9.36 4.99 -11.91
CA ASP A 16 9.97 5.45 -13.16
C ASP A 16 9.13 6.53 -13.88
N GLY A 17 8.05 6.98 -13.26
CA GLY A 17 7.19 8.04 -13.77
C GLY A 17 6.00 7.58 -14.59
N ARG A 18 5.81 6.27 -14.76
CA ARG A 18 4.58 5.70 -15.32
C ARG A 18 3.39 5.93 -14.39
N ASP A 19 2.19 5.96 -14.98
CA ASP A 19 0.96 5.99 -14.21
C ASP A 19 0.79 4.71 -13.38
N PRO A 20 0.29 4.81 -12.14
CA PRO A 20 0.00 3.64 -11.34
C PRO A 20 -1.12 2.80 -11.98
N GLU A 21 -1.24 1.56 -11.52
CA GLU A 21 -2.38 0.70 -11.84
C GLU A 21 -3.24 0.50 -10.61
N VAL A 22 -4.55 0.46 -10.80
CA VAL A 22 -5.53 0.09 -9.78
C VAL A 22 -6.34 -1.07 -10.34
N ASP A 23 -6.35 -2.20 -9.63
CA ASP A 23 -6.98 -3.44 -10.08
C ASP A 23 -6.45 -3.90 -11.46
N GLY A 24 -5.15 -3.73 -11.68
CA GLY A 24 -4.47 -4.07 -12.94
C GLY A 24 -4.80 -3.15 -14.12
N SER A 25 -5.59 -2.10 -13.92
CA SER A 25 -5.91 -1.10 -14.93
C SER A 25 -5.10 0.18 -14.73
N VAL A 26 -4.54 0.74 -15.81
CA VAL A 26 -3.83 2.02 -15.76
C VAL A 26 -4.74 3.10 -15.19
N PHE A 27 -4.23 3.82 -14.19
CA PHE A 27 -4.93 4.86 -13.47
C PHE A 27 -4.18 6.19 -13.64
N PRO A 28 -4.54 6.98 -14.67
CA PRO A 28 -3.82 8.20 -15.01
C PRO A 28 -3.95 9.25 -13.92
N LEU A 29 -2.81 9.79 -13.47
CA LEU A 29 -2.75 10.82 -12.44
C LEU A 29 -1.96 12.04 -12.90
N PRO A 30 -2.40 13.25 -12.53
CA PRO A 30 -1.59 14.45 -12.69
C PRO A 30 -0.22 14.29 -12.01
N ARG A 31 0.81 14.84 -12.62
CA ARG A 31 2.21 14.69 -12.18
C ARG A 31 2.42 14.92 -10.68
N ARG A 32 1.82 15.97 -10.10
CA ARG A 32 1.97 16.29 -8.66
C ARG A 32 1.26 15.25 -7.76
N GLU A 33 0.05 14.85 -8.11
CA GLU A 33 -0.70 13.81 -7.38
C GLU A 33 -0.01 12.45 -7.46
N ARG A 34 0.53 12.10 -8.63
CA ARG A 34 1.31 10.88 -8.83
C ARG A 34 2.57 10.87 -7.97
N ARG A 35 3.33 11.97 -7.93
CA ARG A 35 4.52 12.08 -7.06
C ARG A 35 4.17 11.95 -5.56
N ILE A 36 3.02 12.47 -5.12
CA ILE A 36 2.53 12.22 -3.75
C ILE A 36 2.32 10.73 -3.53
N LEU A 37 1.63 10.05 -4.45
CA LEU A 37 1.36 8.61 -4.32
C LEU A 37 2.65 7.79 -4.30
N GLU A 38 3.61 8.09 -5.19
CA GLU A 38 4.95 7.50 -5.18
C GLU A 38 5.62 7.69 -3.81
N PHE A 39 5.64 8.91 -3.28
CA PHE A 39 6.28 9.19 -1.99
C PHE A 39 5.61 8.45 -0.83
N LEU A 40 4.27 8.36 -0.81
CA LEU A 40 3.55 7.58 0.19
C LEU A 40 3.83 6.07 0.06
N ALA A 41 3.91 5.56 -1.17
CA ALA A 41 4.17 4.15 -1.45
C ALA A 41 5.61 3.73 -1.11
N SER A 42 6.60 4.62 -1.29
CA SER A 42 7.98 4.38 -0.87
C SER A 42 8.12 4.35 0.66
N HIS A 43 7.23 5.03 1.37
CA HIS A 43 7.13 5.05 2.84
C HIS A 43 6.03 4.12 3.35
N ARG A 44 5.78 2.99 2.67
CA ARG A 44 4.73 2.02 3.05
C ARG A 44 4.77 1.68 4.55
N GLY A 45 3.60 1.76 5.19
CA GLY A 45 3.44 1.49 6.62
C GLY A 45 3.99 2.57 7.56
N ARG A 46 4.55 3.67 7.04
CA ARG A 46 5.02 4.82 7.82
C ARG A 46 4.19 6.05 7.50
N ARG A 47 3.95 6.87 8.53
CA ARG A 47 3.31 8.17 8.36
C ARG A 47 4.36 9.20 8.00
N VAL A 48 4.06 10.00 6.98
CA VAL A 48 4.91 11.10 6.52
C VAL A 48 4.22 12.43 6.76
N THR A 49 5.01 13.45 7.13
CA THR A 49 4.48 14.79 7.39
C THR A 49 4.19 15.52 6.08
N LYS A 50 3.37 16.56 6.18
CA LYS A 50 3.06 17.45 5.07
C LYS A 50 4.34 18.12 4.52
N ALA A 51 5.24 18.56 5.40
CA ALA A 51 6.53 19.14 5.03
C ALA A 51 7.42 18.14 4.27
N GLN A 52 7.45 16.87 4.68
CA GLN A 52 8.20 15.82 3.97
C GLN A 52 7.67 15.62 2.55
N ILE A 53 6.35 15.55 2.39
CA ILE A 53 5.71 15.44 1.07
C ILE A 53 6.03 16.69 0.23
N PHE A 54 5.89 17.87 0.81
CA PHE A 54 6.18 19.13 0.12
C PHE A 54 7.61 19.17 -0.41
N HIS A 55 8.60 18.92 0.46
CA HIS A 55 10.01 18.92 0.09
C HIS A 55 10.33 17.86 -0.98
N SER A 56 9.72 16.68 -0.91
CA SER A 56 9.93 15.64 -1.93
C SER A 56 9.39 16.03 -3.31
N ILE A 57 8.38 16.91 -3.38
CA ILE A 57 7.70 17.25 -4.63
C ILE A 57 8.23 18.54 -5.25
N TYR A 58 8.44 19.56 -4.41
CA TYR A 58 8.84 20.91 -4.83
C TYR A 58 10.34 21.16 -4.66
N GLY A 59 11.04 20.38 -3.83
CA GLY A 59 12.46 20.58 -3.56
C GLY A 59 12.73 21.88 -2.81
N VAL A 60 13.94 22.44 -3.00
CA VAL A 60 14.39 23.70 -2.38
C VAL A 60 14.13 24.92 -3.28
N PHE A 61 13.59 24.73 -4.49
CA PHE A 61 13.63 25.76 -5.55
C PHE A 61 12.27 26.33 -5.97
N ASP A 62 11.17 25.93 -5.32
CA ASP A 62 9.81 26.39 -5.63
C ASP A 62 9.33 27.32 -4.48
N GLU A 63 9.98 28.49 -4.34
CA GLU A 63 9.76 29.43 -3.22
C GLU A 63 8.37 30.08 -3.23
N ASP A 64 7.70 30.12 -4.40
CA ASP A 64 6.37 30.69 -4.57
C ASP A 64 5.23 29.75 -4.15
N VAL A 65 5.56 28.53 -3.71
CA VAL A 65 4.55 27.52 -3.38
C VAL A 65 4.54 27.26 -1.88
N GLU A 66 3.38 27.46 -1.26
CA GLU A 66 3.20 27.14 0.15
C GLU A 66 3.01 25.64 0.40
N GLU A 67 3.49 25.17 1.57
CA GLU A 67 3.28 23.80 2.04
C GLU A 67 1.80 23.39 2.03
N ASN A 68 0.89 24.36 2.26
CA ASN A 68 -0.57 24.21 2.23
C ASN A 68 -1.12 23.59 0.94
N VAL A 69 -0.42 23.75 -0.18
CA VAL A 69 -0.85 23.14 -1.45
C VAL A 69 -0.91 21.61 -1.38
N VAL A 70 -0.12 20.98 -0.51
CA VAL A 70 -0.10 19.51 -0.34
C VAL A 70 -1.48 19.00 0.05
N GLU A 71 -2.21 19.71 0.91
CA GLU A 71 -3.56 19.30 1.33
C GLU A 71 -4.55 19.27 0.16
N SER A 72 -4.44 20.25 -0.75
CA SER A 72 -5.26 20.33 -1.96
C SER A 72 -4.97 19.15 -2.90
N HIS A 73 -3.70 18.86 -3.15
CA HIS A 73 -3.31 17.74 -4.00
C HIS A 73 -3.66 16.38 -3.40
N VAL A 74 -3.43 16.19 -2.09
CA VAL A 74 -3.86 14.97 -1.37
C VAL A 74 -5.38 14.82 -1.44
N SER A 75 -6.15 15.89 -1.26
CA SER A 75 -7.61 15.84 -1.34
C SER A 75 -8.11 15.40 -2.73
N LYS A 76 -7.47 15.88 -3.80
CA LYS A 76 -7.78 15.49 -5.17
C LYS A 76 -7.39 14.03 -5.44
N LEU A 77 -6.18 13.63 -5.07
CA LEU A 77 -5.70 12.25 -5.17
C LEU A 77 -6.65 11.29 -4.45
N ARG A 78 -7.00 11.60 -3.21
CA ARG A 78 -7.92 10.84 -2.38
C ARG A 78 -9.29 10.68 -3.03
N LYS A 79 -9.85 11.76 -3.58
CA LYS A 79 -11.13 11.72 -4.28
C LYS A 79 -11.09 10.75 -5.46
N LYS A 80 -10.04 10.81 -6.28
CA LYS A 80 -9.88 9.93 -7.45
C LYS A 80 -9.69 8.46 -7.04
N LEU A 81 -8.83 8.20 -6.06
CA LEU A 81 -8.61 6.85 -5.53
C LEU A 81 -9.89 6.26 -4.94
N LYS A 82 -10.62 7.04 -4.13
CA LYS A 82 -11.89 6.61 -3.55
C LYS A 82 -12.95 6.32 -4.60
N GLN A 83 -13.02 7.12 -5.66
CA GLN A 83 -13.92 6.88 -6.78
C GLN A 83 -13.58 5.58 -7.53
N ARG A 84 -12.29 5.26 -7.67
CA ARG A 84 -11.84 4.05 -8.38
C ARG A 84 -11.97 2.78 -7.54
N MET A 85 -11.59 2.85 -6.26
CA MET A 85 -11.45 1.68 -5.38
C MET A 85 -12.64 1.46 -4.44
N GLY A 86 -13.54 2.44 -4.30
CA GLY A 86 -14.69 2.38 -3.40
C GLY A 86 -14.39 2.63 -1.91
N TYR A 87 -13.13 2.82 -1.51
CA TYR A 87 -12.74 3.15 -0.14
C TYR A 87 -11.63 4.22 -0.13
N ASP A 88 -11.33 4.78 1.04
CA ASP A 88 -10.28 5.78 1.22
C ASP A 88 -8.94 5.11 1.59
N PRO A 89 -7.94 5.06 0.67
CA PRO A 89 -6.65 4.44 0.96
C PRO A 89 -5.65 5.39 1.63
N ILE A 90 -5.99 6.67 1.86
CA ILE A 90 -5.08 7.65 2.45
C ILE A 90 -5.57 8.00 3.86
N ASP A 91 -4.85 7.53 4.88
CA ASP A 91 -5.13 7.90 6.27
C ASP A 91 -4.43 9.21 6.63
N SER A 92 -5.24 10.26 6.84
CA SER A 92 -4.80 11.58 7.29
C SER A 92 -5.10 11.79 8.77
N LYS A 93 -4.09 12.10 9.57
CA LYS A 93 -4.25 12.52 10.97
C LYS A 93 -3.73 13.93 11.18
N ARG A 94 -4.53 14.78 11.83
CA ARG A 94 -4.16 16.16 12.14
C ARG A 94 -2.83 16.18 12.90
N TYR A 95 -1.92 17.05 12.47
CA TYR A 95 -0.57 17.21 13.03
C TYR A 95 0.39 16.00 12.90
N LEU A 96 -0.11 14.84 12.47
CA LEU A 96 0.66 13.61 12.33
C LEU A 96 1.02 13.32 10.87
N GLY A 97 0.20 13.79 9.92
CA GLY A 97 0.45 13.64 8.48
C GLY A 97 -0.31 12.47 7.85
N TYR A 98 0.26 11.93 6.77
CA TYR A 98 -0.41 11.05 5.82
C TYR A 98 0.24 9.68 5.76
N CYS A 99 -0.57 8.65 5.53
CA CYS A 99 -0.10 7.28 5.34
C CYS A 99 -0.94 6.61 4.26
N LEU A 100 -0.30 5.86 3.35
CA LEU A 100 -1.01 4.97 2.45
C LEU A 100 -1.38 3.70 3.23
N VAL A 101 -2.68 3.46 3.42
CA VAL A 101 -3.19 2.30 4.15
C VAL A 101 -3.67 1.24 3.17
N GLU A 102 -3.14 0.04 3.35
CA GLU A 102 -3.62 -1.13 2.65
C GLU A 102 -4.85 -1.65 3.38
N ARG A 103 -5.99 -1.68 2.69
CA ARG A 103 -7.15 -2.40 3.20
C ARG A 103 -6.80 -3.88 3.10
N ARG A 104 -6.45 -4.52 4.22
CA ARG A 104 -6.40 -5.99 4.30
C ARG A 104 -7.73 -6.49 3.76
N SER A 105 -7.71 -7.17 2.62
CA SER A 105 -8.92 -7.74 2.08
C SER A 105 -9.33 -8.88 3.01
N ALA A 106 -10.64 -9.08 3.23
CA ALA A 106 -11.12 -10.27 3.95
C ALA A 106 -10.63 -11.58 3.28
N HIS A 107 -10.29 -11.50 2.00
CA HIS A 107 -9.71 -12.59 1.20
C HIS A 107 -8.31 -13.00 1.66
N ASP A 108 -7.48 -12.06 2.13
CA ASP A 108 -6.15 -12.36 2.68
C ASP A 108 -6.25 -13.12 4.02
N VAL A 109 -7.31 -12.83 4.79
CA VAL A 109 -7.58 -13.48 6.07
C VAL A 109 -8.08 -14.92 5.86
N GLU A 110 -8.94 -15.13 4.87
CA GLU A 110 -9.45 -16.47 4.52
C GLU A 110 -8.37 -17.34 3.86
N ALA A 111 -7.53 -16.77 2.97
CA ALA A 111 -6.40 -17.47 2.38
C ALA A 111 -5.35 -17.86 3.43
N ALA A 112 -5.04 -16.97 4.38
CA ALA A 112 -4.15 -17.29 5.50
C ALA A 112 -4.74 -18.36 6.44
N ARG A 113 -6.06 -18.33 6.68
CA ARG A 113 -6.76 -19.38 7.45
C ARG A 113 -6.68 -20.74 6.77
N ASN A 114 -6.91 -20.82 5.46
CA ASN A 114 -6.86 -22.09 4.72
C ASN A 114 -5.46 -22.72 4.69
N ILE A 115 -4.40 -21.90 4.67
CA ILE A 115 -3.01 -22.39 4.74
C ILE A 115 -2.71 -22.99 6.13
N VAL A 116 -3.15 -22.34 7.22
CA VAL A 116 -2.92 -22.85 8.59
C VAL A 116 -3.71 -24.15 8.83
N SER A 117 -4.94 -24.25 8.34
CA SER A 117 -5.75 -25.47 8.43
C SER A 117 -5.16 -26.63 7.61
N SER A 118 -4.56 -26.36 6.46
CA SER A 118 -3.89 -27.38 5.63
C SER A 118 -2.61 -27.94 6.30
N VAL A 119 -1.82 -27.08 6.95
CA VAL A 119 -0.60 -27.49 7.67
C VAL A 119 -0.93 -28.29 8.95
N ALA A 120 -2.04 -27.98 9.62
CA ALA A 120 -2.49 -28.73 10.80
C ALA A 120 -2.87 -30.19 10.46
N ASN A 121 -3.37 -30.45 9.26
CA ASN A 121 -3.80 -31.80 8.85
C ASN A 121 -2.64 -32.73 8.45
N HIS A 122 -1.45 -32.20 8.19
CA HIS A 122 -0.29 -33.00 7.76
C HIS A 122 0.58 -33.54 8.91
N ARG A 123 0.27 -33.19 10.17
CA ARG A 123 0.97 -33.66 11.38
C ARG A 123 0.24 -34.76 12.16
N ALA A 124 -0.92 -35.22 11.68
CA ALA A 124 -1.73 -36.21 12.38
C ALA A 124 -1.48 -37.67 11.94
N PHE A 125 -0.57 -37.94 11.00
CA PHE A 125 -0.39 -39.28 10.41
C PHE A 125 0.86 -40.05 10.85
N ASP A 126 1.67 -39.53 11.79
CA ASP A 126 2.97 -40.13 12.18
C ASP A 126 3.05 -40.48 13.68
N ALA A 127 1.95 -40.95 14.26
CA ALA A 127 1.89 -41.42 15.65
C ALA A 127 0.97 -42.64 15.77
N GLY A 128 1.26 -43.68 14.98
CA GLY A 128 0.36 -44.83 14.87
C GLY A 128 1.00 -46.12 14.39
N ASP A 129 2.22 -46.47 14.81
CA ASP A 129 2.61 -47.88 14.82
C ASP A 129 3.79 -48.18 15.76
N ALA A 130 3.52 -48.93 16.84
CA ALA A 130 4.46 -49.77 17.56
C ALA A 130 3.73 -50.45 18.74
N ARG A 131 2.77 -51.31 18.43
CA ARG A 131 2.34 -52.38 19.35
C ARG A 131 2.53 -53.74 18.69
N VAL A 132 3.75 -54.25 18.78
CA VAL A 132 4.15 -55.67 18.76
C VAL A 132 5.48 -55.68 19.53
N GLY A 133 5.70 -56.39 20.63
CA GLY A 133 5.26 -57.70 21.06
C GLY A 133 6.51 -58.59 21.18
N LEU A 134 6.97 -58.87 22.41
CA LEU A 134 7.91 -59.93 22.87
C LEU A 134 8.52 -59.43 24.20
N ALA A 135 8.72 -60.21 25.27
CA ALA A 135 8.42 -61.58 25.64
C ALA A 135 8.47 -61.60 27.18
#